data_AF-A0A4Q5BLF0-F1
#
_entry.id   AF-A0A4Q5BLF0-F1
#
_cell.length_a   1.000
_cell.length_b   1.000
_cell.length_c   1.000
_cell.angle_alpha   90.00
_cell.angle_beta   90.00
_cell.angle_gamma   90.00
#
_symmetry.space_group_name_H-M   'P 1'
#
loop_
_entity.id
_entity.type
_entity.pdbx_description
1 polymer ?
#
loop_
_entity_poly.entity_id
_entity_poly.type
_entity_poly.pdbx_seq_one_letter_code
_entity_poly.pdbx_strand_id
1 'polypeptide(L)'
;MDELVMAVIGAQYASVAGNDGTAISKLQDFVNKAPESKRPSFWEVASVVDKRGAYSIAVIAYWRSADVHKKWQQESGFDTWWQSPDREQDGHGWFQEVLRPTIDRFETVFSNPENPEGAANMQERISGEMEEHAYWGSMRDRLAAAQDNRLDGTKLSSANSSANGSPVSDNVPKRVRVPGKPNLCVIRSGQDWSNTLPEERNLYLNTMHPVLMEGMRFLRDEGREIGCYAMNLWDVVDSRSFSANRERTFGLGYFDDLASLEYWSKSHQTHINIFGGFLMYAKKLNNVLSLRLFHEVYVLEPNQQFFEYIGCHSETSMMNAH
;
A
#
# COMPACT_ATOMS: atom_id res chain seq x y z
N MET A 1 17.32 6.68 12.81
CA MET A 1 16.19 7.16 12.00
C MET A 1 15.00 7.18 12.93
N ASP A 2 14.32 8.31 13.07
CA ASP A 2 13.26 8.46 14.10
C ASP A 2 11.85 8.36 13.50
N GLU A 3 11.75 8.65 12.19
CA GLU A 3 10.54 8.51 11.37
C GLU A 3 10.96 8.18 9.93
N LEU A 4 10.00 7.76 9.12
CA LEU A 4 10.17 7.64 7.68
C LEU A 4 8.93 8.18 6.97
N VAL A 5 9.02 8.35 5.65
CA VAL A 5 7.86 8.67 4.81
C VAL A 5 7.68 7.59 3.77
N MET A 6 6.46 7.10 3.61
CA MET A 6 6.00 6.39 2.42
C MET A 6 4.95 7.28 1.74
N ALA A 7 5.12 7.58 0.46
CA ALA A 7 4.14 8.32 -0.33
C ALA A 7 3.69 7.48 -1.54
N VAL A 8 2.38 7.32 -1.70
CA VAL A 8 1.76 6.81 -2.91
C VAL A 8 1.16 7.99 -3.66
N ILE A 9 1.74 8.34 -4.80
CA ILE A 9 1.32 9.48 -5.60
C ILE A 9 0.96 8.97 -6.99
N GLY A 10 -0.27 9.19 -7.44
CA GLY A 10 -0.75 8.54 -8.65
C GLY A 10 -1.85 9.28 -9.39
N ALA A 11 -2.15 8.74 -10.57
CA ALA A 11 -3.24 9.14 -11.44
C ALA A 11 -4.27 8.01 -11.54
N GLN A 12 -5.55 8.37 -11.64
CA GLN A 12 -6.67 7.45 -11.80
C GLN A 12 -7.46 7.79 -13.07
N TYR A 13 -7.68 6.78 -13.90
CA TYR A 13 -8.40 6.84 -15.16
C TYR A 13 -9.64 5.98 -15.10
N ALA A 14 -10.65 6.31 -15.90
CA ALA A 14 -11.87 5.50 -15.99
C ALA A 14 -11.60 4.05 -16.46
N SER A 15 -10.53 3.82 -17.21
CA SER A 15 -10.05 2.49 -17.60
C SER A 15 -8.59 2.57 -18.06
N VAL A 16 -7.97 1.40 -18.30
CA VAL A 16 -6.59 1.28 -18.82
C VAL A 16 -6.39 2.08 -20.11
N ALA A 17 -7.40 2.12 -20.98
CA ALA A 17 -7.32 2.81 -22.28
C ALA A 17 -7.17 4.33 -22.17
N GLY A 18 -7.51 4.92 -21.02
CA GLY A 18 -7.33 6.34 -20.76
C GLY A 18 -5.90 6.73 -20.36
N ASN A 19 -5.06 5.76 -19.99
CA ASN A 19 -3.68 6.01 -19.60
C ASN A 19 -2.77 6.07 -20.84
N ASP A 20 -2.23 7.25 -21.11
CA ASP A 20 -1.25 7.51 -22.16
C ASP A 20 0.21 7.53 -21.65
N GLY A 21 0.41 7.32 -20.34
CA GLY A 21 1.72 7.36 -19.68
C GLY A 21 2.21 8.78 -19.32
N THR A 22 1.53 9.84 -19.75
CA THR A 22 1.97 11.23 -19.54
C THR A 22 1.95 11.60 -18.05
N ALA A 23 0.89 11.23 -17.35
CA ALA A 23 0.71 11.56 -15.93
C ALA A 23 1.77 10.91 -15.05
N ILE A 24 2.00 9.61 -15.22
CA ILE A 24 3.01 8.89 -14.44
C ILE A 24 4.43 9.37 -14.78
N SER A 25 4.72 9.68 -16.04
CA SER A 25 6.01 10.26 -16.44
C SER A 25 6.26 11.61 -15.76
N LYS A 26 5.20 12.42 -15.61
CA LYS A 26 5.27 13.69 -14.86
C LYS A 26 5.57 13.48 -13.38
N LEU A 27 4.99 12.47 -12.75
CA LEU A 27 5.28 12.11 -11.35
C LEU A 27 6.72 11.61 -11.18
N GLN A 28 7.19 10.77 -12.12
CA GLN A 28 8.58 10.32 -12.14
C GLN A 28 9.56 11.47 -12.34
N ASP A 29 9.20 12.49 -13.12
CA ASP A 29 10.02 13.68 -13.28
C ASP A 29 10.26 14.40 -11.96
N PHE A 30 9.24 14.55 -11.10
CA PHE A 30 9.42 15.14 -9.78
C PHE A 30 10.37 14.33 -8.90
N VAL A 31 10.36 13.01 -9.03
CA VAL A 31 11.24 12.12 -8.27
C VAL A 31 12.67 12.13 -8.82
N ASN A 32 12.84 12.03 -10.15
CA ASN A 32 14.14 11.87 -10.79
C ASN A 32 14.90 13.19 -11.01
N LYS A 33 14.19 14.31 -11.21
CA LYS A 33 14.80 15.61 -11.50
C LYS A 33 14.99 16.48 -10.25
N ALA A 34 14.45 16.08 -9.11
CA ALA A 34 14.72 16.76 -7.84
C ALA A 34 16.22 16.75 -7.50
N PRO A 35 16.71 17.69 -6.68
CA PRO A 35 18.08 17.65 -6.17
C PRO A 35 18.35 16.31 -5.47
N GLU A 36 19.51 15.70 -5.72
CA GLU A 36 19.84 14.34 -5.27
C GLU A 36 19.60 14.13 -3.77
N SER A 37 20.03 15.10 -2.93
CA SER A 37 19.83 15.07 -1.47
C SER A 37 18.37 15.09 -1.01
N LYS A 38 17.41 15.35 -1.91
CA LYS A 38 15.98 15.44 -1.65
C LYS A 38 15.20 14.27 -2.26
N ARG A 39 15.81 13.51 -3.18
CA ARG A 39 15.12 12.38 -3.81
C ARG A 39 14.71 11.35 -2.76
N PRO A 40 13.62 10.59 -3.01
CA PRO A 40 13.35 9.42 -2.20
C PRO A 40 14.55 8.48 -2.25
N SER A 41 14.82 7.81 -1.14
CA SER A 41 15.88 6.80 -1.06
C SER A 41 15.54 5.56 -1.90
N PHE A 42 14.26 5.30 -2.10
CA PHE A 42 13.75 4.26 -2.99
C PHE A 42 12.41 4.66 -3.56
N TRP A 43 12.14 4.27 -4.79
CA TRP A 43 10.82 4.37 -5.38
C TRP A 43 10.61 3.31 -6.45
N GLU A 44 9.36 2.95 -6.68
CA GLU A 44 8.94 2.10 -7.79
C GLU A 44 7.58 2.55 -8.33
N VAL A 45 7.17 1.98 -9.47
CA VAL A 45 5.87 2.25 -10.09
C VAL A 45 4.99 1.03 -9.93
N ALA A 46 3.73 1.25 -9.59
CA ALA A 46 2.75 0.19 -9.53
C ALA A 46 1.44 0.62 -10.20
N SER A 47 0.67 -0.35 -10.67
CA SER A 47 -0.67 -0.11 -11.21
C SER A 47 -1.70 -1.11 -10.71
N VAL A 48 -2.97 -0.73 -10.77
CA VAL A 48 -4.09 -1.59 -10.39
C VAL A 48 -5.35 -1.20 -11.17
N VAL A 49 -6.22 -2.18 -11.40
CA VAL A 49 -7.61 -1.96 -11.77
C VAL A 49 -8.47 -2.29 -10.55
N ASP A 50 -9.18 -1.28 -10.03
CA ASP A 50 -9.99 -1.45 -8.83
C ASP A 50 -11.36 -2.10 -9.11
N LYS A 51 -12.18 -2.27 -8.06
CA LYS A 51 -13.52 -2.88 -8.15
C LYS A 51 -14.51 -2.10 -9.04
N ARG A 52 -14.25 -0.82 -9.31
CA ARG A 52 -15.06 0.02 -10.21
C ARG A 52 -14.58 -0.08 -11.66
N GLY A 53 -13.51 -0.83 -11.92
CA GLY A 53 -12.87 -0.92 -13.24
C GLY A 53 -11.97 0.28 -13.56
N ALA A 54 -11.78 1.20 -12.62
CA ALA A 54 -10.90 2.35 -12.81
C ALA A 54 -9.44 1.88 -12.74
N TYR A 55 -8.60 2.44 -13.61
CA TYR A 55 -7.17 2.12 -13.67
C TYR A 55 -6.37 3.19 -12.93
N SER A 56 -5.56 2.78 -11.97
CA SER A 56 -4.66 3.65 -11.24
C SER A 56 -3.22 3.26 -11.51
N ILE A 57 -2.35 4.25 -11.68
CA ILE A 57 -0.90 4.08 -11.76
C ILE A 57 -0.22 5.10 -10.84
N ALA A 58 0.72 4.64 -10.02
CA ALA A 58 1.32 5.44 -8.96
C ALA A 58 2.82 5.20 -8.84
N VAL A 59 3.52 6.26 -8.42
CA VAL A 59 4.84 6.16 -7.82
C VAL A 59 4.68 5.89 -6.33
N ILE A 60 5.33 4.85 -5.84
CA ILE A 60 5.48 4.56 -4.41
C ILE A 60 6.89 4.91 -4.01
N ALA A 61 7.07 5.88 -3.12
CA ALA A 61 8.37 6.46 -2.82
C ALA A 61 8.61 6.56 -1.31
N TYR A 62 9.87 6.39 -0.91
CA TYR A 62 10.30 6.32 0.50
C TYR A 62 11.37 7.35 0.82
N TRP A 63 11.20 8.09 1.92
CA TRP A 63 12.19 9.03 2.45
C TRP A 63 12.57 8.70 3.89
N ARG A 64 13.82 8.99 4.24
CA ARG A 64 14.38 8.76 5.59
C ARG A 64 13.91 9.76 6.66
N SER A 65 13.18 10.81 6.27
CA SER A 65 12.53 11.73 7.21
C SER A 65 11.47 12.60 6.52
N ALA A 66 10.52 13.12 7.30
CA ALA A 66 9.49 14.05 6.82
C ALA A 66 10.10 15.37 6.34
N ASP A 67 11.21 15.81 6.94
CA ASP A 67 11.93 17.01 6.51
C ASP A 67 12.50 16.90 5.10
N VAL A 68 13.08 15.75 4.74
CA VAL A 68 13.60 15.54 3.37
C VAL A 68 12.44 15.49 2.38
N HIS A 69 11.36 14.79 2.72
CA HIS A 69 10.15 14.77 1.89
C HIS A 69 9.55 16.17 1.71
N LYS A 70 9.44 16.98 2.77
CA LYS A 70 8.93 18.35 2.69
C LYS A 70 9.79 19.24 1.79
N LYS A 71 11.12 19.15 1.92
CA LYS A 71 12.05 19.85 1.03
C LYS A 71 11.94 19.36 -0.41
N TRP A 72 11.74 18.05 -0.63
CA TRP A 72 11.45 17.51 -1.96
C TRP A 72 10.20 18.12 -2.57
N GLN A 73 9.08 18.18 -1.83
CA GLN A 73 7.84 18.77 -2.31
C GLN A 73 8.05 20.20 -2.81
N GLN A 74 8.82 21.00 -2.07
CA GLN A 74 9.13 22.40 -2.39
C GLN A 74 10.13 22.54 -3.53
N GLU A 75 11.30 21.91 -3.42
CA GLU A 75 12.44 22.10 -4.32
C GLU A 75 12.28 21.36 -5.66
N SER A 76 11.44 20.34 -5.74
CA SER A 76 11.10 19.68 -7.01
C SER A 76 10.04 20.44 -7.82
N GLY A 77 9.35 21.41 -7.20
CA GLY A 77 8.17 22.06 -7.76
C GLY A 77 6.89 21.21 -7.70
N PHE A 78 6.92 20.04 -7.05
CA PHE A 78 5.76 19.17 -6.88
C PHE A 78 4.62 19.89 -6.16
N ASP A 79 4.90 20.60 -5.06
CA ASP A 79 3.87 21.27 -4.27
C ASP A 79 3.15 22.34 -5.09
N THR A 80 3.90 23.21 -5.77
CA THR A 80 3.34 24.21 -6.69
C THR A 80 2.48 23.58 -7.79
N TRP A 81 2.95 22.47 -8.38
CA TRP A 81 2.21 21.76 -9.42
C TRP A 81 0.92 21.10 -8.88
N TRP A 82 1.00 20.51 -7.69
CA TRP A 82 -0.12 19.83 -7.05
C TRP A 82 -1.23 20.78 -6.61
N GLN A 83 -0.85 21.97 -6.10
CA GLN A 83 -1.79 23.01 -5.67
C GLN A 83 -2.42 23.79 -6.84
N SER A 84 -1.92 23.61 -8.07
CA SER A 84 -2.51 24.28 -9.23
C SER A 84 -3.97 23.83 -9.46
N PRO A 85 -4.91 24.75 -9.72
CA PRO A 85 -6.28 24.39 -10.10
C PRO A 85 -6.34 23.64 -11.45
N ASP A 86 -5.28 23.67 -12.26
CA ASP A 86 -5.21 22.90 -13.50
C ASP A 86 -5.42 21.40 -13.26
N ARG A 87 -5.00 20.87 -12.09
CA ARG A 87 -5.18 19.45 -11.73
C ARG A 87 -6.65 19.02 -11.73
N GLU A 88 -7.58 19.96 -11.51
CA GLU A 88 -9.02 19.72 -11.53
C GLU A 88 -9.62 19.64 -12.95
N GLN A 89 -8.81 19.90 -13.98
CA GLN A 89 -9.21 19.96 -15.38
C GLN A 89 -8.44 18.97 -16.28
N ASP A 90 -7.53 18.16 -15.71
CA ASP A 90 -6.66 17.24 -16.47
C ASP A 90 -7.43 16.03 -17.07
N GLY A 91 -8.74 15.91 -16.85
CA GLY A 91 -9.59 14.85 -17.42
C GLY A 91 -9.40 13.46 -16.81
N HIS A 92 -8.56 13.34 -15.80
CA HIS A 92 -8.33 12.16 -14.98
C HIS A 92 -8.16 12.57 -13.51
N GLY A 93 -8.23 11.60 -12.61
CA GLY A 93 -8.03 11.82 -11.18
C GLY A 93 -6.55 11.82 -10.80
N TRP A 94 -6.23 12.52 -9.72
CA TRP A 94 -4.93 12.52 -9.05
C TRP A 94 -5.11 12.17 -7.58
N PHE A 95 -4.15 11.47 -6.99
CA PHE A 95 -4.14 11.23 -5.55
C PHE A 95 -2.73 11.28 -4.96
N GLN A 96 -2.66 11.70 -3.70
CA GLN A 96 -1.48 11.48 -2.86
C GLN A 96 -1.88 10.95 -1.49
N GLU A 97 -1.21 9.88 -1.08
CA GLU A 97 -1.40 9.18 0.19
C GLU A 97 -0.04 9.08 0.87
N VAL A 98 0.19 9.92 1.87
CA VAL A 98 1.50 10.05 2.53
C VAL A 98 1.39 9.60 3.98
N LEU A 99 2.18 8.60 4.34
CA LEU A 99 2.29 8.01 5.66
C LEU A 99 3.62 8.43 6.29
N ARG A 100 3.60 8.88 7.54
CA ARG A 100 4.77 9.38 8.28
C ARG A 100 4.90 8.69 9.65
N PRO A 101 5.05 7.37 9.69
CA PRO A 101 5.22 6.65 10.95
C PRO A 101 6.51 7.11 11.65
N THR A 102 6.46 7.22 12.97
CA THR A 102 7.65 7.09 13.79
C THR A 102 8.10 5.63 13.78
N ILE A 103 9.40 5.37 13.94
CA ILE A 103 9.95 4.00 13.79
C ILE A 103 9.35 3.00 14.77
N ASP A 104 8.89 3.43 15.94
CA ASP A 104 8.21 2.58 16.92
C ASP A 104 6.83 2.09 16.46
N ARG A 105 6.21 2.70 15.44
CA ARG A 105 4.90 2.33 14.90
C ARG A 105 4.98 1.72 13.50
N PHE A 106 6.14 1.19 13.19
CA PHE A 106 6.46 0.57 11.91
C PHE A 106 7.14 -0.77 12.16
N GLU A 107 6.69 -1.82 11.48
CA GLU A 107 7.35 -3.12 11.51
C GLU A 107 7.51 -3.69 10.11
N THR A 108 8.49 -4.57 9.96
CA THR A 108 8.78 -5.25 8.69
C THR A 108 9.14 -6.70 8.92
N VAL A 109 8.84 -7.55 7.96
CA VAL A 109 9.33 -8.93 7.90
C VAL A 109 9.60 -9.33 6.45
N PHE A 110 10.68 -10.08 6.23
CA PHE A 110 11.12 -10.51 4.92
C PHE A 110 11.47 -12.00 4.96
N SER A 111 11.09 -12.75 3.92
CA SER A 111 11.57 -14.13 3.74
C SER A 111 12.96 -14.19 3.10
N ASN A 112 13.45 -13.08 2.55
CA ASN A 112 14.74 -12.98 1.87
C ASN A 112 15.49 -11.71 2.31
N PRO A 113 16.69 -11.81 2.90
CA PRO A 113 17.44 -10.65 3.39
C PRO A 113 18.26 -9.94 2.31
N GLU A 114 18.45 -10.54 1.12
CA GLU A 114 19.35 -10.03 0.09
C GLU A 114 18.68 -9.04 -0.87
N ASN A 115 17.34 -9.05 -0.94
CA ASN A 115 16.56 -8.26 -1.88
C ASN A 115 15.59 -7.37 -1.08
N PRO A 116 16.03 -6.15 -0.68
CA PRO A 116 15.19 -5.27 0.11
C PRO A 116 13.97 -4.80 -0.68
N GLU A 117 12.85 -4.75 0.01
CA GLU A 117 11.56 -4.32 -0.52
C GLU A 117 11.02 -3.12 0.27
N GLY A 118 10.31 -2.22 -0.39
CA GLY A 118 9.71 -1.05 0.25
C GLY A 118 10.71 -0.25 1.10
N ALA A 119 10.35 0.00 2.36
CA ALA A 119 11.17 0.78 3.29
C ALA A 119 12.53 0.13 3.63
N ALA A 120 12.70 -1.18 3.46
CA ALA A 120 13.98 -1.84 3.72
C ALA A 120 15.10 -1.36 2.78
N ASN A 121 14.79 -0.71 1.66
CA ASN A 121 15.81 -0.04 0.84
C ASN A 121 16.51 1.12 1.58
N MET A 122 15.97 1.57 2.72
CA MET A 122 16.57 2.60 3.56
C MET A 122 17.37 2.04 4.74
N GLN A 123 17.37 0.71 4.93
CA GLN A 123 17.98 0.06 6.09
C GLN A 123 19.50 0.22 6.13
N GLU A 124 20.05 0.25 7.33
CA GLU A 124 21.51 0.22 7.55
C GLU A 124 22.02 -1.23 7.68
N ARG A 125 21.17 -2.15 8.15
CA ARG A 125 21.45 -3.58 8.32
C ARG A 125 20.17 -4.41 8.34
N ILE A 126 20.31 -5.72 8.08
CA ILE A 126 19.29 -6.74 8.35
C ILE A 126 19.55 -7.34 9.74
N SER A 127 18.48 -7.59 10.52
CA SER A 127 18.55 -8.09 11.90
C SER A 127 19.07 -9.52 12.05
N GLY A 128 19.03 -10.32 10.98
CA GLY A 128 19.18 -11.77 11.06
C GLY A 128 17.85 -12.44 11.42
N GLU A 129 17.92 -13.67 11.96
CA GLU A 129 16.74 -14.36 12.48
C GLU A 129 16.13 -13.61 13.66
N MET A 130 14.81 -13.69 13.80
CA MET A 130 14.00 -12.95 14.77
C MET A 130 13.05 -13.92 15.46
N GLU A 131 12.79 -13.74 16.76
CA GLU A 131 11.92 -14.63 17.54
C GLU A 131 10.43 -14.35 17.29
N GLU A 132 10.07 -13.08 17.08
CA GLU A 132 8.72 -12.57 16.94
C GLU A 132 8.12 -12.83 15.53
N HIS A 133 8.09 -14.10 15.13
CA HIS A 133 7.46 -14.55 13.89
C HIS A 133 6.73 -15.89 14.03
N ALA A 134 5.89 -16.22 13.04
CA ALA A 134 5.19 -17.51 12.92
C ALA A 134 4.18 -17.86 14.04
N TYR A 135 3.67 -16.86 14.78
CA TYR A 135 2.50 -17.01 15.65
C TYR A 135 1.52 -15.83 15.47
N TRP A 136 0.24 -16.06 15.71
CA TRP A 136 -0.76 -15.00 15.65
C TRP A 136 -0.53 -14.00 16.79
N GLY A 137 -0.27 -12.74 16.43
CA GLY A 137 0.13 -11.68 17.36
C GLY A 137 1.57 -11.19 17.13
N SER A 138 2.41 -11.97 16.44
CA SER A 138 3.82 -11.61 16.27
C SER A 138 4.01 -10.30 15.50
N MET A 139 3.11 -9.96 14.56
CA MET A 139 3.11 -8.65 13.88
C MET A 139 3.06 -7.50 14.88
N ARG A 140 2.19 -7.60 15.88
CA ARG A 140 2.06 -6.60 16.94
C ARG A 140 3.30 -6.55 17.82
N ASP A 141 3.86 -7.70 18.17
CA ASP A 141 5.05 -7.76 19.04
C ASP A 141 6.29 -7.15 18.39
N ARG A 142 6.32 -7.05 17.05
CA ARG A 142 7.37 -6.34 16.31
C ARG A 142 7.21 -4.81 16.26
N LEU A 143 6.06 -4.27 16.65
CA LEU A 143 5.86 -2.83 16.78
C LEU A 143 6.36 -2.41 18.16
N ALA A 144 7.43 -1.61 18.23
CA ALA A 144 7.97 -1.18 19.53
C ALA A 144 6.93 -0.41 20.38
N ALA A 145 6.06 0.36 19.74
CA ALA A 145 4.96 1.06 20.40
C ALA A 145 3.94 0.11 21.06
N ALA A 146 3.86 -1.16 20.63
CA ALA A 146 2.94 -2.13 21.24
C ALA A 146 3.39 -2.62 22.63
N GLN A 147 4.62 -2.29 23.06
CA GLN A 147 5.15 -2.67 24.38
C GLN A 147 4.37 -2.01 25.54
N ASP A 148 3.88 -0.78 25.33
CA ASP A 148 3.16 0.00 26.34
C ASP A 148 1.86 0.64 25.83
N ASN A 149 1.59 0.59 24.53
CA ASN A 149 0.36 1.10 23.91
C ASN A 149 -0.43 -0.03 23.24
N ARG A 150 -1.74 -0.06 23.47
CA ARG A 150 -2.63 -1.05 22.84
C ARG A 150 -2.84 -0.81 21.35
N LEU A 151 -2.55 0.40 20.85
CA LEU A 151 -2.73 0.80 19.46
C LEU A 151 -4.19 0.67 18.98
N ASP A 152 -5.14 0.92 19.87
CA ASP A 152 -6.58 0.85 19.59
C ASP A 152 -7.00 2.03 18.68
N GLY A 153 -7.61 1.77 17.52
CA GLY A 153 -8.05 2.81 16.58
C GLY A 153 -9.55 3.10 16.63
N THR A 154 -10.04 3.87 15.66
CA THR A 154 -11.46 4.20 15.55
C THR A 154 -12.15 3.20 14.63
N LYS A 155 -12.90 2.26 15.22
CA LYS A 155 -13.63 1.24 14.46
C LYS A 155 -14.54 1.86 13.40
N LEU A 156 -14.56 1.24 12.22
CA LEU A 156 -15.52 1.57 11.17
C LEU A 156 -16.94 1.31 11.71
N SER A 157 -17.69 2.38 11.96
CA SER A 157 -19.06 2.23 12.46
C SER A 157 -19.99 1.71 11.37
N SER A 158 -20.79 0.70 11.68
CA SER A 158 -21.90 0.21 10.84
C SER A 158 -23.07 1.22 10.72
N ALA A 159 -22.95 2.42 11.29
CA ALA A 159 -23.96 3.48 11.21
C ALA A 159 -23.75 4.38 9.98
N ASN A 160 -22.51 4.51 9.50
CA ASN A 160 -22.18 5.29 8.30
C ASN A 160 -22.45 4.55 6.97
N SER A 161 -22.87 3.28 7.01
CA SER A 161 -23.42 2.58 5.84
C SER A 161 -24.78 3.11 5.39
N SER A 162 -25.35 4.08 6.13
CA SER A 162 -26.61 4.76 5.79
C SER A 162 -26.46 5.93 4.82
N ALA A 163 -25.26 6.23 4.31
CA ALA A 163 -25.11 7.13 3.15
C ALA A 163 -25.52 6.40 1.86
N ASN A 164 -26.73 5.83 1.85
CA ASN A 164 -27.44 5.45 0.64
C ASN A 164 -27.56 6.69 -0.24
N GLY A 165 -26.87 6.68 -1.38
CA GLY A 165 -27.28 7.33 -2.62
C GLY A 165 -27.98 8.68 -2.48
N SER A 166 -27.35 9.66 -1.82
CA SER A 166 -27.69 11.04 -2.14
C SER A 166 -27.41 11.22 -3.64
N PRO A 167 -28.35 11.77 -4.43
CA PRO A 167 -28.10 12.00 -5.84
C PRO A 167 -26.82 12.82 -5.94
N VAL A 168 -25.92 12.43 -6.85
CA VAL A 168 -24.71 13.17 -7.18
C VAL A 168 -25.15 14.59 -7.50
N SER A 169 -25.11 15.48 -6.52
CA SER A 169 -25.28 16.90 -6.77
C SER A 169 -24.08 17.31 -7.62
N ASP A 170 -24.28 18.16 -8.61
CA ASP A 170 -23.24 18.70 -9.49
C ASP A 170 -22.12 19.49 -8.75
N ASN A 171 -22.12 19.47 -7.41
CA ASN A 171 -21.19 20.14 -6.50
C ASN A 171 -20.33 19.15 -5.68
N VAL A 172 -19.98 17.97 -6.20
CA VAL A 172 -18.91 17.17 -5.57
C VAL A 172 -17.61 17.97 -5.65
N PRO A 173 -16.94 18.27 -4.51
CA PRO A 173 -15.67 19.00 -4.54
C PRO A 173 -14.68 18.23 -5.41
N LYS A 174 -14.10 18.90 -6.42
CA LYS A 174 -13.10 18.28 -7.27
C LYS A 174 -11.85 17.89 -6.51
N ARG A 175 -11.55 18.57 -5.39
CA ARG A 175 -10.45 18.27 -4.47
C ARG A 175 -11.00 17.88 -3.11
N VAL A 176 -10.67 16.68 -2.65
CA VAL A 176 -11.15 16.10 -1.40
C VAL A 176 -9.98 15.77 -0.49
N ARG A 177 -10.07 16.26 0.75
CA ARG A 177 -9.11 15.98 1.82
C ARG A 177 -9.73 15.03 2.84
N VAL A 178 -9.16 13.84 2.99
CA VAL A 178 -9.62 12.88 4.01
C VAL A 178 -8.83 13.15 5.30
N PRO A 179 -9.51 13.40 6.45
CA PRO A 179 -8.83 13.62 7.72
C PRO A 179 -8.16 12.33 8.21
N GLY A 180 -6.99 12.48 8.83
CA GLY A 180 -6.30 11.35 9.45
C GLY A 180 -7.11 10.73 10.59
N LYS A 181 -6.91 9.44 10.82
CA LYS A 181 -7.64 8.65 11.82
C LYS A 181 -6.71 8.13 12.91
N PRO A 182 -7.15 8.04 14.18
CA PRO A 182 -6.34 7.44 15.24
C PRO A 182 -6.01 5.98 14.94
N ASN A 183 -4.73 5.65 15.01
CA ASN A 183 -4.17 4.29 14.86
C ASN A 183 -4.62 3.57 13.58
N LEU A 184 -4.75 4.31 12.47
CA LEU A 184 -5.00 3.72 11.16
C LEU A 184 -3.90 2.69 10.87
N CYS A 185 -4.30 1.45 10.59
CA CYS A 185 -3.36 0.39 10.25
C CYS A 185 -3.25 0.29 8.73
N VAL A 186 -2.04 0.39 8.19
CA VAL A 186 -1.77 0.22 6.76
C VAL A 186 -0.80 -0.93 6.59
N ILE A 187 -1.11 -1.87 5.70
CA ILE A 187 -0.24 -2.98 5.36
C ILE A 187 0.12 -2.91 3.88
N ARG A 188 1.42 -3.07 3.58
CA ARG A 188 1.91 -3.42 2.26
C ARG A 188 2.52 -4.81 2.33
N SER A 189 1.87 -5.81 1.73
CA SER A 189 2.33 -7.21 1.74
C SER A 189 2.57 -7.71 0.32
N GLY A 190 3.82 -8.03 0.00
CA GLY A 190 4.27 -8.32 -1.35
C GLY A 190 4.73 -9.75 -1.60
N GLN A 191 4.68 -10.11 -2.88
CA GLN A 191 5.12 -11.38 -3.42
C GLN A 191 5.96 -11.13 -4.67
N ASP A 192 7.19 -11.63 -4.69
CA ASP A 192 8.10 -11.58 -5.83
C ASP A 192 8.45 -13.01 -6.26
N TRP A 193 7.95 -13.41 -7.43
CA TRP A 193 8.25 -14.69 -8.06
C TRP A 193 9.12 -14.55 -9.32
N SER A 194 9.67 -13.37 -9.57
CA SER A 194 10.46 -13.07 -10.79
C SER A 194 11.70 -13.96 -10.94
N ASN A 195 12.31 -14.35 -9.82
CA ASN A 195 13.51 -15.18 -9.78
C ASN A 195 13.23 -16.61 -9.27
N THR A 196 11.98 -17.06 -9.33
CA THR A 196 11.64 -18.43 -8.91
C THR A 196 12.13 -19.48 -9.90
N LEU A 197 12.52 -20.65 -9.38
CA LEU A 197 12.80 -21.81 -10.24
C LEU A 197 11.54 -22.20 -11.03
N PRO A 198 11.64 -22.72 -12.26
CA PRO A 198 10.46 -23.00 -13.11
C PRO A 198 9.38 -23.87 -12.46
N GLU A 199 9.78 -24.88 -11.67
CA GLU A 199 8.85 -25.75 -10.96
C GLU A 199 8.14 -25.02 -9.81
N GLU A 200 8.89 -24.25 -9.02
CA GLU A 200 8.35 -23.42 -7.95
C GLU A 200 7.41 -22.34 -8.49
N ARG A 201 7.79 -21.68 -9.59
CA ARG A 201 6.97 -20.71 -10.30
C ARG A 201 5.61 -21.28 -10.66
N ASN A 202 5.62 -22.45 -11.32
CA ASN A 202 4.41 -23.12 -11.74
C ASN A 202 3.57 -23.56 -10.53
N LEU A 203 4.20 -24.00 -9.45
CA LEU A 203 3.52 -24.34 -8.22
C LEU A 203 2.84 -23.12 -7.60
N TYR A 204 3.55 -21.99 -7.47
CA TYR A 204 3.03 -20.74 -6.91
C TYR A 204 1.82 -20.24 -7.71
N LEU A 205 1.98 -20.09 -9.03
CA LEU A 205 0.94 -19.53 -9.90
C LEU A 205 -0.33 -20.39 -9.97
N ASN A 206 -0.21 -21.71 -9.86
CA ASN A 206 -1.36 -22.62 -9.95
C ASN A 206 -1.99 -22.97 -8.60
N THR A 207 -1.33 -22.70 -7.47
CA THR A 207 -1.84 -23.13 -6.15
C THR A 207 -1.93 -22.02 -5.12
N MET A 208 -0.92 -21.17 -5.01
CA MET A 208 -0.86 -20.13 -3.99
C MET A 208 -1.47 -18.81 -4.47
N HIS A 209 -1.08 -18.37 -5.66
CA HIS A 209 -1.54 -17.12 -6.23
C HIS A 209 -3.08 -17.02 -6.34
N PRO A 210 -3.81 -18.06 -6.81
CA PRO A 210 -5.27 -17.97 -6.88
C PRO A 210 -5.95 -17.83 -5.51
N VAL A 211 -5.40 -18.47 -4.48
CA VAL A 211 -5.91 -18.38 -3.10
C VAL A 211 -5.64 -16.99 -2.51
N LEU A 212 -4.46 -16.42 -2.79
CA LEU A 212 -4.16 -15.02 -2.47
C LEU A 212 -5.15 -14.07 -3.14
N MET A 213 -5.39 -14.23 -4.45
CA MET A 213 -6.33 -13.40 -5.21
C MET A 213 -7.74 -13.41 -4.61
N GLU A 214 -8.21 -14.58 -4.14
CA GLU A 214 -9.50 -14.69 -3.47
C GLU A 214 -9.56 -13.88 -2.17
N GLY A 215 -8.51 -13.94 -1.34
CA GLY A 215 -8.44 -13.14 -0.12
C GLY A 215 -8.35 -11.64 -0.37
N MET A 216 -7.58 -11.23 -1.38
CA MET A 216 -7.50 -9.82 -1.78
C MET A 216 -8.83 -9.31 -2.35
N ARG A 217 -9.52 -10.13 -3.14
CA ARG A 217 -10.87 -9.81 -3.66
C ARG A 217 -11.88 -9.64 -2.53
N PHE A 218 -11.89 -10.54 -1.56
CA PHE A 218 -12.74 -10.41 -0.37
C PHE A 218 -12.48 -9.09 0.36
N LEU A 219 -11.21 -8.75 0.65
CA LEU A 219 -10.90 -7.49 1.32
C LEU A 219 -11.30 -6.26 0.49
N ARG A 220 -11.16 -6.31 -0.84
CA ARG A 220 -11.54 -5.23 -1.74
C ARG A 220 -13.07 -5.01 -1.78
N ASP A 221 -13.83 -6.10 -1.83
CA ASP A 221 -15.26 -6.07 -2.13
C ASP A 221 -16.12 -6.09 -0.85
N GLU A 222 -15.69 -6.82 0.17
CA GLU A 222 -16.44 -7.13 1.41
C GLU A 222 -15.67 -6.73 2.69
N GLY A 223 -14.42 -6.24 2.57
CA GLY A 223 -13.55 -5.98 3.71
C GLY A 223 -14.05 -4.93 4.71
N ARG A 224 -15.02 -4.09 4.34
CA ARG A 224 -15.62 -3.12 5.24
C ARG A 224 -16.23 -3.78 6.49
N GLU A 225 -16.84 -4.95 6.34
CA GLU A 225 -17.48 -5.65 7.46
C GLU A 225 -16.51 -6.03 8.58
N ILE A 226 -15.21 -6.08 8.25
CA ILE A 226 -14.13 -6.44 9.17
C ILE A 226 -13.13 -5.31 9.37
N GLY A 227 -13.51 -4.06 9.07
CA GLY A 227 -12.70 -2.87 9.34
C GLY A 227 -11.68 -2.51 8.25
N CYS A 228 -11.71 -3.13 7.07
CA CYS A 228 -10.88 -2.73 5.93
C CYS A 228 -11.58 -1.62 5.12
N TYR A 229 -10.99 -0.42 5.09
CA TYR A 229 -11.50 0.70 4.29
C TYR A 229 -11.28 0.47 2.79
N ALA A 230 -10.09 -0.01 2.43
CA ALA A 230 -9.71 -0.28 1.05
C ALA A 230 -8.59 -1.32 1.01
N MET A 231 -8.65 -2.21 0.04
CA MET A 231 -7.57 -3.14 -0.31
C MET A 231 -7.50 -3.26 -1.81
N ASN A 232 -6.30 -3.11 -2.36
CA ASN A 232 -6.01 -3.35 -3.76
C ASN A 232 -4.75 -4.21 -3.86
N LEU A 233 -4.77 -5.19 -4.76
CA LEU A 233 -3.58 -5.93 -5.16
C LEU A 233 -2.97 -5.20 -6.36
N TRP A 234 -1.80 -4.61 -6.15
CA TRP A 234 -1.09 -3.81 -7.13
C TRP A 234 -0.03 -4.66 -7.85
N ASP A 235 0.08 -4.48 -9.16
CA ASP A 235 1.19 -4.97 -9.96
C ASP A 235 2.33 -3.95 -9.93
N VAL A 236 3.55 -4.40 -9.60
CA VAL A 236 4.74 -3.59 -9.85
C VAL A 236 4.98 -3.57 -11.36
N VAL A 237 5.13 -2.37 -11.93
CA VAL A 237 5.30 -2.19 -13.37
C VAL A 237 6.71 -1.71 -13.70
N ASP A 238 7.13 -1.97 -14.94
CA ASP A 238 8.37 -1.41 -15.47
C ASP A 238 8.32 0.12 -15.50
N SER A 239 9.34 0.78 -14.95
CA SER A 239 9.35 2.24 -14.82
C SER A 239 9.52 3.01 -16.14
N ARG A 240 9.76 2.33 -17.27
CA ARG A 240 9.90 2.98 -18.59
C ARG A 240 8.71 2.71 -19.50
N SER A 241 8.23 1.48 -19.50
CA SER A 241 7.12 1.01 -20.34
C SER A 241 5.77 1.00 -19.63
N PHE A 242 5.76 1.13 -18.30
CA PHE A 242 4.57 1.06 -17.45
C PHE A 242 3.78 -0.24 -17.58
N SER A 243 4.43 -1.31 -18.01
CA SER A 243 3.84 -2.63 -18.18
C SER A 243 3.98 -3.50 -16.92
N ALA A 244 2.91 -4.22 -16.56
CA ALA A 244 2.85 -5.16 -15.45
C ALA A 244 3.55 -6.49 -15.80
N ASN A 245 4.86 -6.44 -16.05
CA ASN A 245 5.68 -7.58 -16.48
C ASN A 245 6.80 -7.91 -15.49
N ARG A 246 6.73 -7.39 -14.26
CA ARG A 246 7.77 -7.59 -13.24
C ARG A 246 7.56 -8.81 -12.37
N GLU A 247 6.42 -9.47 -12.47
CA GLU A 247 6.12 -10.70 -11.71
C GLU A 247 6.26 -10.48 -10.20
N ARG A 248 5.82 -9.29 -9.79
CA ARG A 248 5.87 -8.74 -8.44
C ARG A 248 4.54 -8.05 -8.16
N THR A 249 3.84 -8.49 -7.13
CA THR A 249 2.59 -7.87 -6.67
C THR A 249 2.68 -7.52 -5.20
N PHE A 250 1.82 -6.61 -4.75
CA PHE A 250 1.62 -6.39 -3.32
C PHE A 250 0.19 -5.94 -3.02
N GLY A 251 -0.38 -6.46 -1.93
CA GLY A 251 -1.60 -5.93 -1.35
C GLY A 251 -1.26 -4.64 -0.62
N LEU A 252 -1.98 -3.55 -0.92
CA LEU A 252 -1.96 -2.32 -0.14
C LEU A 252 -3.33 -2.15 0.51
N GLY A 253 -3.36 -2.35 1.83
CA GLY A 253 -4.58 -2.38 2.63
C GLY A 253 -4.60 -1.30 3.68
N TYR A 254 -5.77 -0.66 3.85
CA TYR A 254 -6.04 0.33 4.88
C TYR A 254 -7.13 -0.22 5.82
N PHE A 255 -6.79 -0.39 7.08
CA PHE A 255 -7.66 -0.93 8.14
C PHE A 255 -7.89 0.14 9.21
N ASP A 256 -9.09 0.11 9.80
CA ASP A 256 -9.49 1.03 10.86
C ASP A 256 -8.60 0.97 12.11
N ASP A 257 -8.04 -0.20 12.41
CA ASP A 257 -6.97 -0.42 13.37
C ASP A 257 -6.20 -1.73 13.15
N LEU A 258 -5.17 -1.94 13.97
CA LEU A 258 -4.33 -3.14 13.94
C LEU A 258 -5.13 -4.41 14.28
N ALA A 259 -6.08 -4.33 15.20
CA ALA A 259 -6.87 -5.48 15.65
C ALA A 259 -7.79 -6.02 14.53
N SER A 260 -8.24 -5.17 13.62
CA SER A 260 -9.02 -5.58 12.45
C SER A 260 -8.17 -6.37 11.44
N LEU A 261 -6.93 -5.93 11.19
CA LEU A 261 -5.97 -6.70 10.39
C LEU A 261 -5.60 -8.03 11.06
N GLU A 262 -5.39 -8.03 12.38
CA GLU A 262 -5.14 -9.25 13.17
C GLU A 262 -6.35 -10.21 13.11
N TYR A 263 -7.57 -9.69 13.21
CA TYR A 263 -8.78 -10.49 13.13
C TYR A 263 -8.89 -11.18 11.76
N TRP A 264 -8.72 -10.43 10.68
CA TRP A 264 -8.74 -11.00 9.32
C TRP A 264 -7.69 -12.09 9.16
N SER A 265 -6.44 -11.78 9.50
CA SER A 265 -5.32 -12.68 9.28
C SER A 265 -5.43 -13.96 10.14
N LYS A 266 -5.86 -13.84 11.40
CA LYS A 266 -5.97 -15.00 12.31
C LYS A 266 -7.22 -15.84 12.07
N SER A 267 -8.34 -15.23 11.67
CA SER A 267 -9.67 -15.84 11.85
C SER A 267 -10.50 -15.92 10.57
N HIS A 268 -10.24 -15.07 9.57
CA HIS A 268 -11.04 -15.11 8.34
C HIS A 268 -10.59 -16.25 7.43
N GLN A 269 -11.56 -17.00 6.89
CA GLN A 269 -11.28 -18.20 6.10
C GLN A 269 -10.36 -17.93 4.91
N THR A 270 -10.46 -16.75 4.29
CA THR A 270 -9.59 -16.40 3.16
C THR A 270 -8.12 -16.36 3.55
N HIS A 271 -7.75 -15.78 4.70
CA HIS A 271 -6.35 -15.76 5.12
C HIS A 271 -5.91 -17.10 5.71
N ILE A 272 -6.80 -17.82 6.40
CA ILE A 272 -6.54 -19.21 6.84
C ILE A 272 -6.18 -20.10 5.62
N ASN A 273 -6.89 -19.94 4.51
CA ASN A 273 -6.59 -20.64 3.26
C ASN A 273 -5.22 -20.24 2.68
N ILE A 274 -4.88 -18.94 2.69
CA ILE A 274 -3.56 -18.46 2.25
C ILE A 274 -2.45 -19.05 3.12
N PHE A 275 -2.58 -18.97 4.44
CA PHE A 275 -1.58 -19.47 5.38
C PHE A 275 -1.43 -21.00 5.31
N GLY A 276 -2.55 -21.74 5.31
CA GLY A 276 -2.55 -23.19 5.13
C GLY A 276 -1.99 -23.63 3.78
N GLY A 277 -2.32 -22.89 2.72
CA GLY A 277 -1.73 -23.05 1.40
C GLY A 277 -0.22 -22.90 1.43
N PHE A 278 0.28 -21.86 2.09
CA PHE A 278 1.73 -21.59 2.20
C PHE A 278 2.46 -22.72 2.92
N LEU A 279 1.89 -23.28 4.00
CA LEU A 279 2.47 -24.43 4.69
C LEU A 279 2.56 -25.66 3.77
N MET A 280 1.53 -25.93 2.98
CA MET A 280 1.53 -27.02 2.00
C MET A 280 2.54 -26.77 0.86
N TYR A 281 2.66 -25.53 0.41
CA TYR A 281 3.63 -25.09 -0.58
C TYR A 281 5.07 -25.28 -0.10
N ALA A 282 5.40 -24.77 1.10
CA ALA A 282 6.72 -24.91 1.71
C ALA A 282 7.10 -26.38 1.91
N LYS A 283 6.15 -27.21 2.39
CA LYS A 283 6.36 -28.65 2.55
C LYS A 283 6.67 -29.35 1.23
N LYS A 284 5.98 -29.00 0.12
CA LYS A 284 6.24 -29.58 -1.21
C LYS A 284 7.64 -29.27 -1.73
N LEU A 285 8.22 -28.14 -1.31
CA LEU A 285 9.55 -27.69 -1.70
C LEU A 285 10.62 -28.01 -0.65
N ASN A 286 10.31 -28.86 0.34
CA ASN A 286 11.20 -29.19 1.46
C ASN A 286 11.77 -27.97 2.18
N ASN A 287 10.98 -26.89 2.28
CA ASN A 287 11.34 -25.60 2.86
C ASN A 287 12.48 -24.86 2.14
N VAL A 288 12.80 -25.24 0.90
CA VAL A 288 13.75 -24.52 0.04
C VAL A 288 12.96 -23.65 -0.92
N LEU A 289 12.80 -22.37 -0.57
CA LEU A 289 11.97 -21.42 -1.30
C LEU A 289 12.81 -20.37 -2.00
N SER A 290 12.54 -20.12 -3.29
CA SER A 290 13.05 -18.97 -4.04
C SER A 290 12.02 -17.84 -4.17
N LEU A 291 10.74 -18.12 -3.87
CA LEU A 291 9.70 -17.10 -3.72
C LEU A 291 10.05 -16.14 -2.58
N ARG A 292 10.02 -14.85 -2.88
CA ARG A 292 10.30 -13.79 -1.90
C ARG A 292 8.99 -13.17 -1.46
N LEU A 293 8.79 -13.16 -0.15
CA LEU A 293 7.61 -12.63 0.51
C LEU A 293 8.07 -11.56 1.48
N PHE A 294 7.32 -10.48 1.58
CA PHE A 294 7.56 -9.48 2.60
C PHE A 294 6.25 -8.84 3.04
N HIS A 295 6.29 -8.21 4.19
CA HIS A 295 5.35 -7.14 4.46
C HIS A 295 6.00 -6.04 5.27
N GLU A 296 5.36 -4.88 5.21
CA GLU A 296 5.60 -3.74 6.07
C GLU A 296 4.25 -3.21 6.57
N VAL A 297 4.17 -2.95 7.88
CA VAL A 297 2.93 -2.54 8.55
C VAL A 297 3.16 -1.24 9.30
N TYR A 298 2.22 -0.32 9.12
CA TYR A 298 2.19 1.02 9.70
C TYR A 298 1.00 1.14 10.65
N VAL A 299 1.20 1.76 11.81
CA VAL A 299 0.11 2.18 12.69
C VAL A 299 0.23 3.68 12.95
N LEU A 300 -0.71 4.46 12.41
CA LEU A 300 -0.51 5.89 12.21
C LEU A 300 -1.41 6.74 13.12
N GLU A 301 -0.82 7.77 13.74
CA GLU A 301 -1.58 8.85 14.38
C GLU A 301 -2.22 9.75 13.31
N PRO A 302 -3.26 10.54 13.64
CA PRO A 302 -3.93 11.40 12.67
C PRO A 302 -2.99 12.40 11.97
N ASN A 303 -1.98 12.92 12.66
CA ASN A 303 -1.00 13.86 12.11
C ASN A 303 0.08 13.18 11.24
N GLN A 304 0.19 11.85 11.29
CA GLN A 304 1.10 11.06 10.47
C GLN A 304 0.52 10.71 9.10
N GLN A 305 -0.68 11.20 8.78
CA GLN A 305 -1.44 10.85 7.59
C GLN A 305 -1.72 12.07 6.71
N PHE A 306 -1.57 11.91 5.40
CA PHE A 306 -1.99 12.90 4.42
C PHE A 306 -2.65 12.21 3.23
N PHE A 307 -3.98 12.33 3.11
CA PHE A 307 -4.77 11.75 2.03
C PHE A 307 -5.48 12.87 1.27
N GLU A 308 -5.15 13.04 -0.01
CA GLU A 308 -5.82 14.03 -0.86
C GLU A 308 -6.06 13.46 -2.25
N TYR A 309 -7.26 13.71 -2.75
CA TYR A 309 -7.77 13.19 -4.02
C TYR A 309 -8.31 14.35 -4.85
N ILE A 310 -8.01 14.37 -6.14
CA ILE A 310 -8.47 15.38 -7.08
C ILE A 310 -9.13 14.64 -8.24
N GLY A 311 -10.44 14.80 -8.48
CA GLY A 311 -11.13 14.19 -9.62
C GLY A 311 -11.20 12.65 -9.61
N CYS A 312 -10.82 11.99 -8.51
CA CYS A 312 -10.99 10.54 -8.31
C CYS A 312 -12.46 10.18 -8.07
N HIS A 313 -12.85 8.93 -8.34
CA HIS A 313 -14.18 8.47 -7.95
C HIS A 313 -14.28 8.29 -6.42
N SER A 314 -15.51 8.31 -5.88
CA SER A 314 -15.78 8.32 -4.43
C SER A 314 -15.33 7.07 -3.66
N GLU A 315 -14.88 6.03 -4.36
CA GLU A 315 -14.45 4.75 -3.77
C GLU A 315 -12.95 4.53 -3.92
N THR A 316 -12.18 5.58 -4.23
CA THR A 316 -10.73 5.51 -4.35
C THR A 316 -10.09 5.47 -2.96
N SER A 317 -9.54 4.31 -2.58
CA SER A 317 -8.74 4.14 -1.37
C SER A 317 -9.41 4.72 -0.11
N MET A 318 -8.79 5.68 0.60
CA MET A 318 -9.33 6.29 1.82
C MET A 318 -10.54 7.20 1.59
N MET A 319 -10.93 7.51 0.35
CA MET A 319 -12.25 8.10 0.09
C MET A 319 -13.38 7.17 0.55
N ASN A 320 -13.17 5.85 0.57
CA ASN A 320 -14.12 4.90 1.16
C ASN A 320 -14.30 5.07 2.67
N ALA A 321 -13.43 5.82 3.35
CA ALA A 321 -13.48 5.96 4.80
C ALA A 321 -14.51 7.00 5.28
N HIS A 322 -15.23 7.63 4.34
CA HIS A 322 -16.30 8.60 4.57
C HIS A 322 -17.69 7.96 4.55
#